data_AF-A0A3B0Z1X1-F1
#
_entry.id   AF-A0A3B0Z1X1-F1
#
_cell.length_a   1.000
_cell.length_b   1.000
_cell.length_c   1.000
_cell.angle_alpha   90.00
_cell.angle_beta   90.00
_cell.angle_gamma   90.00
#
_symmetry.space_group_name_H-M   'P 1'
#
loop_
_entity.id
_entity.type
_entity.pdbx_description
1 polymer ?
#
loop_
_entity_poly.entity_id
_entity_poly.type
_entity_poly.pdbx_seq_one_letter_code
_entity_poly.pdbx_strand_id
1 'polypeptide(L)'
;MAIAEHPQAAEGSTTEVQDNNVYERLCDLVEIDPVTEHIEIEDFTTLQGMADKSSSERVTAALQVFLDLASAQTSQITKIDKALLDSFIGKIDHQISEQLDEILHHAEYQKIESSWRSLKYLVDRCDFRANIVVEVLDVSKEDLQLDFEEAPDTTQCGLYKHVYVDDYDTPGGEPVSVMITNYEFGREAPDIGLLTDLSRIAAA
;
A
#
# COMPACT_ATOMS: atom_id res chain seq x y z
N MET A 1 4.27 -88.94 45.54
CA MET A 1 3.33 -87.83 45.73
C MET A 1 4.18 -86.57 45.66
N ALA A 2 4.17 -85.91 44.50
CA ALA A 2 5.21 -84.98 44.06
C ALA A 2 4.78 -83.50 44.16
N ILE A 3 5.80 -82.64 44.21
CA ILE A 3 5.86 -81.20 44.48
C ILE A 3 5.59 -80.35 43.21
N ALA A 4 4.99 -79.15 43.36
CA ALA A 4 5.18 -77.89 42.58
C ALA A 4 4.22 -76.81 43.18
N GLU A 5 4.66 -75.70 43.78
CA GLU A 5 5.23 -74.41 43.30
C GLU A 5 4.20 -73.27 43.04
N HIS A 6 4.68 -72.03 43.28
CA HIS A 6 4.03 -70.75 43.62
C HIS A 6 3.08 -70.08 42.58
N PRO A 7 2.25 -69.10 43.01
CA PRO A 7 1.91 -67.93 42.21
C PRO A 7 2.81 -66.73 42.56
N GLN A 8 3.40 -66.12 41.53
CA GLN A 8 4.34 -64.99 41.59
C GLN A 8 3.65 -63.65 41.30
N ALA A 9 4.22 -62.61 41.92
CA ALA A 9 3.88 -61.20 41.99
C ALA A 9 3.33 -60.52 40.71
N ALA A 10 2.36 -59.62 40.91
CA ALA A 10 2.05 -58.54 39.97
C ALA A 10 2.76 -57.26 40.45
N GLU A 11 3.67 -56.79 39.61
CA GLU A 11 4.52 -55.62 39.79
C GLU A 11 3.72 -54.33 39.76
N GLY A 12 4.06 -53.39 40.65
CA GLY A 12 3.65 -52.01 40.52
C GLY A 12 4.49 -51.32 39.45
N SER A 13 3.83 -50.64 38.51
CA SER A 13 4.45 -49.55 37.76
C SER A 13 3.75 -48.25 38.12
N THR A 14 4.47 -47.40 38.82
CA THR A 14 4.29 -45.95 38.87
C THR A 14 3.96 -45.40 37.48
N THR A 15 2.75 -44.86 37.29
CA THR A 15 2.44 -44.01 36.15
C THR A 15 3.13 -42.67 36.36
N GLU A 16 4.25 -42.48 35.66
CA GLU A 16 4.82 -41.16 35.41
C GLU A 16 3.76 -40.33 34.66
N VAL A 17 3.32 -39.25 35.29
CA VAL A 17 2.46 -38.25 34.65
C VAL A 17 3.32 -37.53 33.62
N GLN A 18 3.09 -37.80 32.34
CA GLN A 18 3.67 -37.03 31.25
C GLN A 18 3.28 -35.56 31.41
N ASP A 19 4.28 -34.69 31.46
CA ASP A 19 4.14 -33.24 31.51
C ASP A 19 3.38 -32.75 30.27
N ASN A 20 2.06 -32.54 30.39
CA ASN A 20 1.30 -31.75 29.40
C ASN A 20 2.01 -30.40 29.23
N ASN A 21 2.37 -30.08 27.99
CA ASN A 21 3.03 -28.84 27.63
C ASN A 21 2.15 -27.65 28.07
N VAL A 22 2.76 -26.56 28.55
CA VAL A 22 2.04 -25.38 29.07
C VAL A 22 1.04 -24.85 28.04
N TYR A 23 1.37 -24.98 26.75
CA TYR A 23 0.49 -24.66 25.63
C TYR A 23 -0.81 -25.48 25.62
N GLU A 24 -0.73 -26.81 25.75
CA GLU A 24 -1.93 -27.69 25.77
C GLU A 24 -2.84 -27.37 26.96
N ARG A 25 -2.27 -27.06 28.13
CA ARG A 25 -3.05 -26.65 29.31
C ARG A 25 -3.77 -25.31 29.12
N LEU A 26 -3.18 -24.38 28.38
CA LEU A 26 -3.79 -23.09 28.07
C LEU A 26 -4.89 -23.24 27.01
N CYS A 27 -4.69 -24.10 26.02
CA CYS A 27 -5.69 -24.47 25.02
C CYS A 27 -6.91 -25.15 25.67
N ASP A 28 -6.70 -26.08 26.60
CA ASP A 28 -7.75 -26.75 27.37
C ASP A 28 -8.56 -25.76 28.23
N LEU A 29 -7.89 -24.76 28.82
CA LEU A 29 -8.53 -23.74 29.67
C LEU A 29 -9.45 -22.80 28.88
N VAL A 30 -9.21 -22.65 27.57
CA VAL A 30 -9.93 -21.74 26.67
C VAL A 30 -10.88 -22.51 25.74
N GLU A 31 -11.02 -23.83 25.89
CA GLU A 31 -11.83 -24.72 25.03
C GLU A 31 -11.43 -24.64 23.53
N ILE A 32 -10.12 -24.60 23.25
CA ILE A 32 -9.58 -24.55 21.88
C ILE A 32 -8.77 -25.82 21.60
N ASP A 33 -8.99 -26.45 20.44
CA ASP A 33 -8.16 -27.58 20.00
C ASP A 33 -6.73 -27.10 19.69
N PRO A 34 -5.68 -27.69 20.33
CA PRO A 34 -4.31 -27.26 20.15
C PRO A 34 -3.82 -27.56 18.74
N VAL A 35 -3.58 -26.51 17.97
CA VAL A 35 -2.93 -26.61 16.65
C VAL A 35 -1.46 -26.92 16.87
N THR A 36 -1.01 -28.06 16.34
CA THR A 36 0.36 -28.60 16.47
C THR A 36 1.18 -28.47 15.18
N GLU A 37 0.54 -28.05 14.09
CA GLU A 37 1.21 -27.78 12.81
C GLU A 37 1.88 -26.40 12.81
N HIS A 38 2.99 -26.28 12.07
CA HIS A 38 3.74 -25.04 11.94
C HIS A 38 2.91 -24.03 11.14
N ILE A 39 2.57 -22.91 11.77
CA ILE A 39 1.77 -21.86 11.13
C ILE A 39 2.70 -20.90 10.42
N GLU A 40 2.57 -20.77 9.10
CA GLU A 40 3.25 -19.74 8.33
C GLU A 40 2.45 -18.43 8.38
N ILE A 41 3.06 -17.37 8.90
CA ILE A 41 2.39 -16.07 9.08
C ILE A 41 2.00 -15.44 7.71
N GLU A 42 2.68 -15.82 6.63
CA GLU A 42 2.39 -15.35 5.26
C GLU A 42 0.98 -15.70 4.79
N ASP A 43 0.42 -16.83 5.24
CA ASP A 43 -0.96 -17.26 4.95
C ASP A 43 -2.03 -16.29 5.48
N PHE A 44 -1.67 -15.46 6.45
CA PHE A 44 -2.57 -14.52 7.13
C PHE A 44 -2.46 -13.09 6.61
N THR A 45 -1.64 -12.84 5.60
CA THR A 45 -1.46 -11.48 5.03
C THR A 45 -2.67 -11.00 4.23
N THR A 46 -3.50 -11.92 3.74
CA THR A 46 -4.66 -11.60 2.90
C THR A 46 -5.97 -11.86 3.66
N LEU A 47 -6.95 -10.96 3.49
CA LEU A 47 -8.30 -11.06 4.07
C LEU A 47 -8.97 -12.41 3.80
N GLN A 48 -8.78 -12.96 2.60
CA GLN A 48 -9.32 -14.25 2.20
C GLN A 48 -8.58 -15.42 2.86
N GLY A 49 -7.25 -15.36 2.94
CA GLY A 49 -6.44 -16.34 3.67
C GLY A 49 -6.75 -16.40 5.16
N MET A 50 -7.03 -15.23 5.78
CA MET A 50 -7.55 -15.21 7.15
C MET A 50 -8.95 -15.84 7.24
N ALA A 51 -9.84 -15.58 6.29
CA ALA A 51 -11.24 -16.04 6.33
C ALA A 51 -11.39 -17.57 6.17
N ASP A 52 -10.48 -18.21 5.43
CA ASP A 52 -10.53 -19.65 5.13
C ASP A 52 -9.98 -20.53 6.27
N LYS A 53 -9.17 -19.96 7.19
CA LYS A 53 -8.58 -20.68 8.33
C LYS A 53 -9.55 -20.83 9.51
N SER A 54 -9.44 -21.91 10.26
CA SER A 54 -10.25 -22.16 11.46
C SER A 54 -9.99 -21.14 12.57
N SER A 55 -10.93 -20.98 13.51
CA SER A 55 -10.77 -20.06 14.64
C SER A 55 -9.55 -20.43 15.51
N SER A 56 -9.27 -21.72 15.68
CA SER A 56 -8.14 -22.21 16.48
C SER A 56 -6.80 -21.81 15.84
N GLU A 57 -6.65 -21.96 14.53
CA GLU A 57 -5.42 -21.55 13.80
C GLU A 57 -5.16 -20.05 13.89
N ARG A 58 -6.21 -19.22 13.77
CA ARG A 58 -6.08 -17.75 13.89
C ARG A 58 -5.64 -17.34 15.29
N VAL A 59 -6.18 -17.99 16.32
CA VAL A 59 -5.81 -17.71 17.72
C VAL A 59 -4.38 -18.15 18.00
N THR A 60 -3.97 -19.33 17.54
CA THR A 60 -2.58 -19.79 17.68
C THR A 60 -1.60 -18.86 16.97
N ALA A 61 -1.91 -18.43 15.73
CA ALA A 61 -1.09 -17.46 14.99
C ALA A 61 -0.97 -16.12 15.73
N ALA A 62 -2.09 -15.58 16.22
CA ALA A 62 -2.10 -14.34 16.99
C ALA A 62 -1.30 -14.47 18.30
N LEU A 63 -1.39 -15.61 18.97
CA LEU A 63 -0.67 -15.89 20.20
C LEU A 63 0.84 -16.03 19.96
N GLN A 64 1.24 -16.64 18.84
CA GLN A 64 2.62 -16.70 18.39
C GLN A 64 3.20 -15.30 18.12
N VAL A 65 2.50 -14.47 17.33
CA VAL A 65 2.91 -13.08 17.07
C VAL A 65 2.99 -12.27 18.37
N PHE A 66 2.03 -12.45 19.29
CA PHE A 66 2.07 -11.79 20.58
C PHE A 66 3.28 -12.22 21.42
N LEU A 67 3.60 -13.52 21.46
CA LEU A 67 4.77 -14.03 22.16
C LEU A 67 6.07 -13.51 21.55
N ASP A 68 6.16 -13.42 20.22
CA ASP A 68 7.32 -12.84 19.53
C ASP A 68 7.50 -11.36 19.90
N LEU A 69 6.42 -10.57 19.85
CA LEU A 69 6.42 -9.15 20.27
C LEU A 69 6.75 -8.97 21.75
N ALA A 70 6.28 -9.89 22.61
CA ALA A 70 6.59 -9.92 24.03
C ALA A 70 8.06 -10.29 24.30
N SER A 71 8.60 -11.25 23.55
CA SER A 71 10.00 -11.69 23.67
C SER A 71 11.00 -10.62 23.24
N ALA A 72 10.61 -9.78 22.28
CA ALA A 72 11.41 -8.64 21.82
C ALA A 72 11.47 -7.49 22.85
N GLN A 73 10.64 -7.50 23.90
CA GLN A 73 10.70 -6.51 24.98
C GLN A 73 11.59 -6.96 26.14
N THR A 74 12.40 -6.05 26.65
CA THR A 74 13.25 -6.26 27.83
C THR A 74 12.47 -6.14 29.17
N SER A 75 11.25 -5.61 29.13
CA SER A 75 10.43 -5.34 30.32
C SER A 75 9.63 -6.57 30.75
N GLN A 76 9.60 -6.86 32.05
CA GLN A 76 8.77 -7.94 32.60
C GLN A 76 7.28 -7.61 32.42
N ILE A 77 6.57 -8.41 31.62
CA ILE A 77 5.11 -8.35 31.48
C ILE A 77 4.50 -9.05 32.70
N THR A 78 4.00 -8.25 33.64
CA THR A 78 3.37 -8.76 34.87
C THR A 78 1.89 -9.13 34.67
N LYS A 79 1.22 -8.58 33.65
CA LYS A 79 -0.17 -8.90 33.30
C LYS A 79 -0.43 -8.67 31.81
N ILE A 80 -1.13 -9.60 31.18
CA ILE A 80 -1.73 -9.40 29.86
C ILE A 80 -3.10 -8.75 30.10
N ASP A 81 -3.20 -7.46 29.81
CA ASP A 81 -4.45 -6.72 29.84
C ASP A 81 -4.75 -6.09 28.47
N LYS A 82 -5.99 -5.61 28.31
CA LYS A 82 -6.39 -4.94 27.06
C LYS A 82 -5.49 -3.73 26.75
N ALA A 83 -5.03 -3.03 27.78
CA ALA A 83 -4.15 -1.87 27.62
C ALA A 83 -2.78 -2.24 27.04
N LEU A 84 -2.20 -3.39 27.43
CA LEU A 84 -0.98 -3.92 26.84
C LEU A 84 -1.17 -4.22 25.34
N LEU A 85 -2.27 -4.88 24.97
CA LEU A 85 -2.60 -5.16 23.57
C LEU A 85 -2.79 -3.87 22.76
N ASP A 86 -3.57 -2.92 23.28
CA ASP A 86 -3.76 -1.60 22.64
C ASP A 86 -2.42 -0.87 22.47
N SER A 87 -1.48 -1.03 23.42
CA SER A 87 -0.13 -0.45 23.30
C SER A 87 0.71 -1.10 22.21
N PHE A 88 0.56 -2.42 21.99
CA PHE A 88 1.25 -3.12 20.90
C PHE A 88 0.68 -2.73 19.54
N ILE A 89 -0.64 -2.65 19.43
CA ILE A 89 -1.32 -2.14 18.22
C ILE A 89 -0.83 -0.73 17.91
N GLY A 90 -0.81 0.16 18.90
CA GLY A 90 -0.32 1.53 18.72
C GLY A 90 1.15 1.61 18.28
N LYS A 91 2.01 0.68 18.71
CA LYS A 91 3.40 0.60 18.22
C LYS A 91 3.47 0.17 16.76
N ILE A 92 2.69 -0.82 16.37
CA ILE A 92 2.62 -1.29 14.98
C ILE A 92 2.07 -0.17 14.09
N ASP A 93 0.96 0.45 14.49
CA ASP A 93 0.36 1.57 13.77
C ASP A 93 1.35 2.72 13.63
N HIS A 94 2.14 3.01 14.66
CA HIS A 94 3.18 4.04 14.59
C HIS A 94 4.27 3.68 13.59
N GLN A 95 4.77 2.45 13.60
CA GLN A 95 5.78 1.99 12.63
C GLN A 95 5.26 2.03 11.19
N ILE A 96 4.01 1.60 10.97
CA ILE A 96 3.36 1.67 9.67
C ILE A 96 3.20 3.13 9.25
N SER A 97 2.79 4.00 10.17
CA SER A 97 2.64 5.44 9.90
C SER A 97 3.97 6.08 9.54
N GLU A 98 5.06 5.76 10.24
CA GLU A 98 6.40 6.28 9.92
C GLU A 98 6.87 5.85 8.53
N GLN A 99 6.68 4.58 8.17
CA GLN A 99 7.04 4.08 6.84
C GLN A 99 6.17 4.72 5.74
N LEU A 100 4.87 4.82 5.99
CA LEU A 100 3.93 5.42 5.06
C LEU A 100 4.21 6.92 4.90
N ASP A 101 4.55 7.63 5.98
CA ASP A 101 4.97 9.01 5.93
C ASP A 101 6.23 9.17 5.08
N GLU A 102 7.23 8.31 5.22
CA GLU A 102 8.43 8.36 4.36
C GLU A 102 8.08 8.21 2.87
N ILE A 103 7.19 7.28 2.53
CA ILE A 103 6.74 7.05 1.15
C ILE A 103 5.94 8.25 0.63
N LEU A 104 4.95 8.73 1.40
CA LEU A 104 4.08 9.83 0.98
C LEU A 104 4.80 11.18 0.91
N HIS A 105 5.84 11.38 1.71
CA HIS A 105 6.65 12.60 1.68
C HIS A 105 7.83 12.53 0.70
N HIS A 106 7.96 11.43 -0.04
CA HIS A 106 8.94 11.34 -1.11
C HIS A 106 8.63 12.32 -2.24
N ALA A 107 9.61 13.15 -2.63
CA ALA A 107 9.41 14.25 -3.56
C ALA A 107 8.85 13.82 -4.93
N GLU A 108 9.28 12.66 -5.45
CA GLU A 108 8.76 12.12 -6.71
C GLU A 108 7.30 11.71 -6.60
N TYR A 109 6.91 11.10 -5.46
CA TYR A 109 5.53 10.71 -5.22
C TYR A 109 4.65 11.96 -5.11
N GLN A 110 5.08 12.94 -4.33
CA GLN A 110 4.34 14.20 -4.16
C GLN A 110 4.16 14.95 -5.47
N LYS A 111 5.15 14.95 -6.37
CA LYS A 111 5.04 15.58 -7.70
C LYS A 111 3.95 14.92 -8.55
N ILE A 112 3.87 13.60 -8.54
CA ILE A 112 2.85 12.86 -9.29
C ILE A 112 1.49 13.04 -8.61
N GLU A 113 1.42 12.91 -7.29
CA GLU A 113 0.20 13.09 -6.52
C GLU A 113 -0.38 14.51 -6.72
N SER A 114 0.44 15.56 -6.63
CA SER A 114 -0.01 16.94 -6.81
C SER A 114 -0.61 17.16 -8.20
N SER A 115 -0.02 16.54 -9.23
CA SER A 115 -0.48 16.60 -10.62
C SER A 115 -1.86 15.94 -10.80
N TRP A 116 -2.05 14.74 -10.24
CA TRP A 116 -3.33 14.04 -10.34
C TRP A 116 -4.41 14.66 -9.45
N ARG A 117 -4.04 15.16 -8.27
CA ARG A 117 -4.98 15.85 -7.38
C ARG A 117 -5.42 17.19 -7.94
N SER A 118 -4.55 17.94 -8.62
CA SER A 118 -4.93 19.19 -9.27
C SER A 118 -5.86 18.94 -10.46
N LEU A 119 -5.59 17.91 -11.28
CA LEU A 119 -6.50 17.48 -12.34
C LEU A 119 -7.85 17.05 -11.79
N LYS A 120 -7.86 16.24 -10.71
CA LYS A 120 -9.10 15.82 -10.03
C LYS A 120 -9.87 17.04 -9.51
N TYR A 121 -9.19 18.00 -8.91
CA TYR A 121 -9.78 19.25 -8.45
C TYR A 121 -10.44 20.05 -9.58
N LEU A 122 -9.81 20.12 -10.75
CA LEU A 122 -10.36 20.76 -11.95
C LEU A 122 -11.63 20.04 -12.41
N VAL A 123 -11.54 18.71 -12.61
CA VAL A 123 -12.66 17.88 -13.09
C VAL A 123 -13.85 17.96 -12.14
N ASP A 124 -13.63 17.94 -10.82
CA ASP A 124 -14.71 18.00 -9.82
C ASP A 124 -15.44 19.36 -9.78
N ARG A 125 -14.81 20.41 -10.28
CA ARG A 125 -15.38 21.77 -10.31
C ARG A 125 -15.99 22.14 -11.67
N CYS A 126 -15.67 21.40 -12.73
CA CYS A 126 -16.23 21.61 -14.05
C CYS A 126 -17.65 21.02 -14.16
N ASP A 127 -18.60 21.83 -14.62
CA ASP A 127 -19.94 21.33 -14.95
C ASP A 127 -19.97 20.82 -16.40
N PHE A 128 -19.77 19.51 -16.57
CA PHE A 128 -19.81 18.86 -17.89
C PHE A 128 -21.19 18.94 -18.58
N ARG A 129 -22.27 19.31 -17.87
CA ARG A 129 -23.58 19.55 -18.50
C ARG A 129 -23.62 20.86 -19.28
N ALA A 130 -22.68 21.77 -19.02
CA ALA A 130 -22.53 23.03 -19.73
C ALA A 130 -21.71 22.89 -21.03
N ASN A 131 -21.61 21.67 -21.59
CA ASN A 131 -20.85 21.37 -22.81
C ASN A 131 -19.35 21.74 -22.69
N ILE A 132 -18.75 21.37 -21.57
CA ILE A 132 -17.31 21.52 -21.31
C ILE A 132 -16.66 20.17 -21.61
N VAL A 133 -15.62 20.17 -22.44
CA VAL A 133 -14.76 19.00 -22.68
C VAL A 133 -13.38 19.31 -22.10
N VAL A 134 -12.80 18.33 -21.42
CA VAL A 134 -11.46 18.44 -20.85
C VAL A 134 -10.60 17.36 -21.48
N GLU A 135 -9.56 17.79 -22.19
CA GLU A 135 -8.57 16.90 -22.78
C GLU A 135 -7.28 16.95 -21.97
N VAL A 136 -6.62 15.80 -21.86
CA VAL A 136 -5.41 15.65 -21.06
C VAL A 136 -4.31 15.10 -21.96
N LEU A 137 -3.22 15.85 -22.04
CA LEU A 137 -2.01 15.47 -22.75
C LEU A 137 -0.89 15.28 -21.73
N ASP A 138 -0.37 14.05 -21.65
CA ASP A 138 0.78 13.72 -20.79
C ASP A 138 2.08 13.99 -21.53
N VAL A 139 2.76 15.06 -21.15
CA VAL A 139 4.04 15.49 -21.71
C VAL A 139 4.87 16.06 -20.56
N SER A 140 6.18 15.80 -20.57
CA SER A 140 7.10 16.44 -19.62
C SER A 140 7.55 17.81 -20.13
N LYS A 141 7.91 18.71 -19.22
CA LYS A 141 8.41 20.05 -19.58
C LYS A 141 9.66 19.96 -20.48
N GLU A 142 10.53 18.99 -20.21
CA GLU A 142 11.78 18.77 -20.96
C GLU A 142 11.49 18.25 -22.37
N ASP A 143 10.58 17.27 -22.50
CA ASP A 143 10.18 16.74 -23.82
C ASP A 143 9.54 17.84 -24.69
N LEU A 144 8.73 18.70 -24.06
CA LEU A 144 8.12 19.82 -24.77
C LEU A 144 9.16 20.84 -25.24
N GLN A 145 10.18 21.14 -24.43
CA GLN A 145 11.29 22.01 -24.84
C GLN A 145 12.08 21.40 -25.99
N LEU A 146 12.38 20.11 -25.92
CA LEU A 146 13.08 19.40 -26.99
C LEU A 146 12.29 19.41 -28.30
N ASP A 147 10.97 19.19 -28.25
CA ASP A 147 10.10 19.25 -29.44
C ASP A 147 10.16 20.63 -30.12
N PHE A 148 10.19 21.72 -29.35
CA PHE A 148 10.35 23.07 -29.89
C PHE A 148 11.73 23.35 -30.46
N GLU A 149 12.79 22.80 -29.87
CA GLU A 149 14.17 22.96 -30.36
C GLU A 149 14.44 22.16 -31.64
N GLU A 150 13.82 20.97 -31.77
CA GLU A 150 13.95 20.12 -32.95
C GLU A 150 13.10 20.61 -34.13
N ALA A 151 11.97 21.24 -33.86
CA ALA A 151 11.08 21.77 -34.89
C ALA A 151 11.69 23.01 -35.58
N PRO A 152 11.71 23.06 -36.93
CA PRO A 152 12.19 24.25 -37.65
C PRO A 152 11.36 25.51 -37.42
N ASP A 153 10.07 25.34 -37.07
CA ASP A 153 9.11 26.39 -36.78
C ASP A 153 8.03 25.87 -35.83
N THR A 154 7.39 26.77 -35.07
CA THR A 154 6.34 26.40 -34.10
C THR A 154 5.12 25.77 -34.76
N THR A 155 4.91 25.95 -36.06
CA THR A 155 3.82 25.30 -36.82
C THR A 155 4.08 23.82 -37.11
N GLN A 156 5.30 23.34 -36.91
CA GLN A 156 5.72 21.96 -37.21
C GLN A 156 5.98 21.12 -35.95
N CYS A 157 5.79 21.68 -34.75
CA CYS A 157 5.95 20.93 -33.52
C CYS A 157 4.73 20.03 -33.23
N GLY A 158 4.92 19.03 -32.38
CA GLY A 158 3.87 18.10 -31.99
C GLY A 158 2.69 18.78 -31.31
N LEU A 159 2.97 19.79 -30.45
CA LEU A 159 1.90 20.52 -29.75
C LEU A 159 1.00 21.31 -30.72
N TYR A 160 1.56 21.93 -31.76
CA TYR A 160 0.76 22.66 -32.75
C TYR A 160 -0.17 21.73 -33.52
N LYS A 161 0.29 20.51 -33.83
CA LYS A 161 -0.57 19.51 -34.46
C LYS A 161 -1.78 19.19 -33.59
N HIS A 162 -1.56 18.91 -32.30
CA HIS A 162 -2.64 18.56 -31.39
C HIS A 162 -3.64 19.71 -31.17
N VAL A 163 -3.15 20.94 -31.03
CA VAL A 163 -4.01 22.09 -30.68
C VAL A 163 -4.68 22.73 -31.88
N TYR A 164 -3.96 22.84 -33.01
CA TYR A 164 -4.42 23.58 -34.18
C TYR A 164 -4.89 22.66 -35.31
N VAL A 165 -4.09 21.66 -35.68
CA VAL A 165 -4.40 20.83 -36.87
C VAL A 165 -5.55 19.86 -36.60
N ASP A 166 -5.45 19.12 -35.50
CA ASP A 166 -6.40 18.04 -35.19
C ASP A 166 -7.79 18.61 -34.84
N ASP A 167 -7.85 19.80 -34.23
CA ASP A 167 -9.11 20.41 -33.79
C ASP A 167 -9.55 21.63 -34.62
N TYR A 168 -8.71 22.67 -34.72
CA TYR A 168 -9.13 23.95 -35.31
C TYR A 168 -9.22 23.91 -36.85
N ASP A 169 -8.25 23.27 -37.52
CA ASP A 169 -8.19 23.16 -39.00
C ASP A 169 -8.95 21.93 -39.54
N THR A 170 -9.53 21.11 -38.65
CA THR A 170 -10.30 19.93 -39.03
C THR A 170 -11.80 20.25 -39.13
N PRO A 171 -12.48 19.97 -40.26
CA PRO A 171 -13.92 20.20 -40.38
C PRO A 171 -14.73 19.42 -39.34
N GLY A 172 -15.38 20.16 -38.43
CA GLY A 172 -16.18 19.58 -37.35
C GLY A 172 -15.39 19.22 -36.09
N GLY A 173 -14.14 19.66 -35.97
CA GLY A 173 -13.37 19.58 -34.72
C GLY A 173 -13.89 20.55 -33.64
N GLU A 174 -13.46 20.32 -32.40
CA GLU A 174 -13.81 21.14 -31.24
C GLU A 174 -12.59 21.95 -30.81
N PRO A 175 -12.53 23.27 -31.13
CA PRO A 175 -11.30 24.03 -30.93
C PRO A 175 -10.95 24.21 -29.46
N VAL A 176 -9.68 24.01 -29.14
CA VAL A 176 -9.13 24.21 -27.80
C VAL A 176 -9.25 25.67 -27.39
N SER A 177 -10.05 25.94 -26.36
CA SER A 177 -10.30 27.31 -25.89
C SER A 177 -9.26 27.80 -24.87
N VAL A 178 -8.76 26.89 -24.03
CA VAL A 178 -7.80 27.20 -22.97
C VAL A 178 -6.84 26.02 -22.82
N MET A 179 -5.54 26.34 -22.78
CA MET A 179 -4.50 25.38 -22.43
C MET A 179 -4.05 25.62 -20.99
N ILE A 180 -4.00 24.56 -20.18
CA ILE A 180 -3.55 24.61 -18.79
C ILE A 180 -2.35 23.68 -18.65
N THR A 181 -1.21 24.23 -18.26
CA THR A 181 0.02 23.45 -18.03
C THR A 181 0.26 23.28 -16.54
N ASN A 182 0.66 22.08 -16.14
CA ASN A 182 1.08 21.79 -14.77
C ASN A 182 2.61 21.92 -14.62
N TYR A 183 3.17 23.04 -15.10
CA TYR A 183 4.60 23.34 -15.05
C TYR A 183 4.88 24.57 -14.21
N GLU A 184 6.05 24.56 -13.58
CA GLU A 184 6.59 25.73 -12.91
C GLU A 184 7.58 26.44 -13.84
N PHE A 185 7.39 27.75 -14.05
CA PHE A 185 8.26 28.57 -14.89
C PHE A 185 9.12 29.50 -14.03
N GLY A 186 10.43 29.41 -14.22
CA GLY A 186 11.42 30.30 -13.64
C GLY A 186 11.76 31.50 -14.53
N ARG A 187 12.78 32.25 -14.11
CA ARG A 187 13.34 33.41 -14.84
C ARG A 187 14.49 33.04 -15.78
N GLU A 188 14.71 31.75 -16.00
CA GLU A 188 15.82 31.24 -16.78
C GLU A 188 15.52 31.32 -18.27
N ALA A 189 16.57 31.42 -19.10
CA ALA A 189 16.43 31.51 -20.54
C ALA A 189 15.58 30.38 -21.18
N PRO A 190 15.75 29.08 -20.84
CA PRO A 190 14.93 28.02 -21.43
C PRO A 190 13.44 28.15 -21.09
N ASP A 191 13.11 28.63 -19.89
CA ASP A 191 11.72 28.80 -19.46
C ASP A 191 11.04 29.98 -20.16
N ILE A 192 11.78 31.07 -20.36
CA ILE A 192 11.29 32.24 -21.10
C ILE A 192 11.13 31.89 -22.59
N GLY A 193 12.05 31.10 -23.14
CA GLY A 193 11.97 30.56 -24.50
C GLY A 193 10.70 29.73 -24.67
N LEU A 194 10.50 28.72 -23.81
CA LEU A 194 9.31 27.87 -23.82
C LEU A 194 8.01 28.67 -23.72
N LEU A 195 7.93 29.66 -22.84
CA LEU A 195 6.76 30.54 -22.74
C LEU A 195 6.52 31.36 -24.02
N THR A 196 7.60 31.79 -24.69
CA THR A 196 7.51 32.52 -25.95
C THR A 196 6.95 31.61 -27.04
N ASP A 197 7.43 30.37 -27.15
CA ASP A 197 6.97 29.43 -28.17
C ASP A 197 5.51 28.97 -27.91
N LEU A 198 5.16 28.70 -26.65
CA LEU A 198 3.77 28.47 -26.25
C LEU A 198 2.86 29.65 -26.59
N SER A 199 3.33 30.89 -26.40
CA SER A 199 2.55 32.08 -26.75
C SER A 199 2.31 32.22 -28.26
N ARG A 200 3.23 31.74 -29.09
CA ARG A 200 3.06 31.74 -30.56
C ARG A 200 1.99 30.75 -30.99
N ILE A 201 1.97 29.55 -30.39
CA ILE A 201 0.92 28.57 -30.66
C ILE A 201 -0.44 29.09 -30.19
N ALA A 202 -0.51 29.64 -28.97
CA ALA A 202 -1.76 30.17 -28.43
C ALA A 202 -2.32 31.38 -29.21
N ALA A 203 -1.47 32.06 -29.98
CA ALA A 203 -1.86 33.20 -30.80
C ALA A 203 -2.16 32.84 -32.27
N ALA A 204 -1.86 31.61 -32.70
CA ALA A 204 -2.13 31.11 -34.04
C ALA A 204 -3.63 30.84 -34.24
#